data_AF-A0A8S2XX39-F1
#
_entry.id   AF-A0A8S2XX39-F1
#
_cell.length_a   1.000
_cell.length_b   1.000
_cell.length_c   1.000
_cell.angle_alpha   90.00
_cell.angle_beta   90.00
_cell.angle_gamma   90.00
#
_symmetry.space_group_name_H-M   'P 1'
#
loop_
_entity.id
_entity.type
_entity.pdbx_description
1 polymer ?
#
loop_
_entity_poly.entity_id
_entity_poly.type
_entity_poly.pdbx_seq_one_letter_code
_entity_poly.pdbx_strand_id
1 'polypeptide(L)' 'AANDNFTRPSKALQPHSIDAFWLQRNLSKVYPEATDAKLKAQELLEILKTASDDRELENQLVILLGYGQFDFIKTLRTHR' A
#
# COMPACT_ATOMS: atom_id res chain seq x y z
N ALA A 1 19.75 20.09 0.53
CA ALA A 1 18.66 20.15 1.52
C ALA A 1 17.46 19.42 0.95
N ALA A 2 17.16 18.22 1.45
CA ALA A 2 16.01 17.45 1.03
C ALA A 2 14.75 18.14 1.56
N ASN A 3 13.87 18.55 0.65
CA ASN A 3 12.68 19.34 0.95
C ASN A 3 11.63 18.45 1.63
N ASP A 4 11.68 18.45 2.96
CA ASP A 4 10.65 17.93 3.86
C ASP A 4 9.40 18.80 3.73
N ASN A 5 8.40 18.32 2.99
CA ASN A 5 7.11 19.00 2.90
C ASN A 5 5.97 18.00 2.68
N PHE A 6 5.69 17.17 3.69
CA PHE A 6 4.45 16.40 3.73
C PHE A 6 3.73 16.52 5.07
N THR A 7 3.43 17.76 5.46
CA THR A 7 2.26 18.05 6.29
C THR A 7 1.07 18.31 5.36
N ARG A 8 0.23 17.29 5.10
CA ARG A 8 -1.21 17.52 4.88
C ARG A 8 -2.02 16.44 5.60
N PRO A 9 -2.89 16.83 6.54
CA PRO A 9 -3.70 15.92 7.34
C PRO A 9 -4.83 15.31 6.50
N SER A 10 -5.18 14.07 6.86
CA SER A 10 -6.56 13.54 6.82
C SER A 10 -7.37 13.90 5.58
N LYS A 11 -7.04 13.30 4.43
CA LYS A 11 -7.95 13.31 3.30
C LYS A 11 -8.48 11.90 3.13
N ALA A 12 -9.76 11.75 3.42
CA ALA A 12 -10.56 10.55 3.23
C ALA A 12 -10.01 9.77 2.02
N LEU A 13 -9.47 8.58 2.26
CA LEU A 13 -9.10 7.67 1.20
C LEU A 13 -10.39 7.42 0.43
N GLN A 14 -10.52 8.01 -0.75
CA GLN A 14 -11.61 7.65 -1.63
C GLN A 14 -11.25 6.26 -2.16
N PRO A 15 -12.21 5.33 -2.28
CA PRO A 15 -11.94 3.98 -2.81
C PRO A 15 -11.25 4.00 -4.18
N HIS A 16 -11.39 5.08 -4.95
CA HIS A 16 -10.70 5.28 -6.22
C HIS A 16 -9.25 5.80 -6.12
N SER A 17 -8.75 6.17 -4.94
CA SER A 17 -7.43 6.82 -4.76
C SER A 17 -6.31 5.86 -4.36
N ILE A 18 -6.60 4.56 -4.32
CA ILE A 18 -5.58 3.53 -4.07
C ILE A 18 -4.96 3.17 -5.41
N ASP A 19 -3.95 3.93 -5.79
CA ASP A 19 -3.16 3.72 -7.00
C ASP A 19 -1.71 3.30 -6.67
N ALA A 20 -0.98 2.81 -7.68
CA ALA A 20 0.43 2.40 -7.54
C ALA A 20 1.32 3.47 -6.90
N PHE A 21 1.03 4.76 -7.12
CA PHE A 21 1.77 5.87 -6.51
C PHE A 21 1.47 6.05 -5.02
N TRP A 22 0.24 5.77 -4.58
CA TRP A 22 -0.14 5.80 -3.17
C TRP A 22 0.49 4.63 -2.40
N LEU A 23 0.48 3.43 -3.00
CA LEU A 23 1.17 2.25 -2.48
C LEU A 23 2.68 2.50 -2.40
N GLN A 24 3.30 3.03 -3.46
CA GLN A 24 4.72 3.36 -3.48
C GLN A 24 5.09 4.36 -2.38
N ARG A 25 4.26 5.38 -2.10
CA ARG A 25 4.54 6.34 -1.00
C ARG A 25 4.50 5.71 0.38
N ASN A 26 3.59 4.78 0.62
CA ASN A 26 3.52 4.05 1.89
C ASN A 26 4.67 3.04 2.00
N LEU A 27 4.95 2.33 0.91
CA LEU A 27 6.09 1.41 0.83
C LEU A 27 7.42 2.11 0.96
N SER A 28 7.60 3.34 0.44
CA SER A 28 8.83 4.12 0.64
C SER A 28 9.12 4.45 2.12
N LYS A 29 8.15 4.31 3.02
CA LYS A 29 8.38 4.43 4.48
C LYS A 29 8.91 3.14 5.10
N VAL A 30 8.60 1.99 4.48
CA VAL A 30 8.95 0.65 4.97
C VAL A 30 10.21 0.13 4.28
N TYR A 31 10.35 0.42 2.99
CA TYR A 31 11.45 0.07 2.11
C TYR A 31 12.22 1.34 1.74
N PRO A 32 13.46 1.51 2.22
CA PRO A 32 14.27 2.68 1.90
C PRO A 32 14.75 2.70 0.44
N GLU A 33 14.74 1.54 -0.24
CA GLU A 33 15.11 1.42 -1.65
C GLU A 33 13.91 1.72 -2.56
N ALA A 34 14.02 2.81 -3.33
CA ALA A 34 12.96 3.30 -4.22
C ALA A 34 12.57 2.29 -5.32
N THR A 35 13.50 1.43 -5.74
CA THR A 35 13.27 0.37 -6.74
C THR A 35 12.39 -0.73 -6.17
N ASP A 36 12.69 -1.19 -4.95
CA ASP A 36 11.92 -2.22 -4.24
C ASP A 36 10.52 -1.73 -3.91
N ALA A 37 10.38 -0.49 -3.42
CA ALA A 37 9.08 0.11 -3.14
C ALA A 37 8.19 0.19 -4.40
N LYS A 38 8.78 0.45 -5.58
CA LYS A 38 8.05 0.49 -6.86
C LYS A 38 7.57 -0.88 -7.32
N LEU A 39 8.44 -1.89 -7.24
CA LEU A 39 8.11 -3.27 -7.58
C LEU A 39 7.03 -3.82 -6.66
N LYS A 40 7.20 -3.63 -5.35
CA LYS A 40 6.22 -4.04 -4.34
C LYS A 40 4.89 -3.32 -4.52
N ALA A 41 4.87 -2.05 -4.89
CA ALA A 41 3.63 -1.33 -5.17
C ALA A 41 2.86 -1.92 -6.36
N GLN A 42 3.57 -2.37 -7.40
CA GLN A 42 2.95 -3.04 -8.54
C GLN A 42 2.41 -4.42 -8.15
N GLU A 43 3.19 -5.23 -7.43
CA GLU A 43 2.72 -6.52 -6.89
C GLU A 43 1.47 -6.36 -6.02
N LEU A 44 1.45 -5.38 -5.11
CA LEU A 44 0.27 -5.07 -4.28
C LEU A 44 -0.95 -4.71 -5.12
N LEU A 45 -0.77 -3.89 -6.15
CA LEU A 45 -1.86 -3.48 -7.04
C LEU A 45 -2.39 -4.67 -7.86
N GLU A 46 -1.52 -5.58 -8.27
CA GLU A 46 -1.94 -6.82 -8.93
C GLU A 46 -2.71 -7.72 -7.98
N ILE A 47 -2.20 -7.95 -6.77
CA ILE A 47 -2.89 -8.72 -5.72
C ILE A 47 -4.29 -8.14 -5.44
N LEU A 48 -4.42 -6.81 -5.38
CA LEU A 48 -5.71 -6.12 -5.23
C LEU A 48 -6.69 -6.38 -6.37
N LYS A 49 -6.18 -6.58 -7.59
CA LYS A 49 -6.99 -6.88 -8.78
C LYS A 49 -7.28 -8.37 -8.96
N THR A 50 -6.35 -9.24 -8.57
CA THR A 50 -6.47 -10.69 -8.77
C THR A 50 -7.20 -11.38 -7.63
N ALA A 51 -7.10 -10.86 -6.40
CA ALA A 51 -7.74 -11.46 -5.25
C ALA A 51 -9.27 -11.45 -5.39
N SER A 52 -9.87 -12.63 -5.37
CA SER A 52 -11.33 -12.78 -5.36
C SER A 52 -11.91 -12.49 -3.98
N ASP A 53 -11.24 -12.99 -2.93
CA ASP A 53 -11.71 -12.95 -1.55
C ASP A 53 -10.81 -12.11 -0.64
N ASP A 54 -11.42 -11.43 0.32
CA ASP A 54 -10.73 -10.63 1.34
C ASP A 54 -9.66 -11.41 2.10
N ARG A 55 -9.86 -12.71 2.33
CA ARG A 55 -8.89 -13.58 3.01
C ARG A 55 -7.64 -13.82 2.18
N GLU A 56 -7.79 -14.09 0.88
CA GLU A 56 -6.67 -14.31 -0.02
C GLU A 56 -5.87 -13.02 -0.18
N LEU A 57 -6.58 -11.90 -0.34
CA LEU A 57 -6.01 -10.56 -0.33
C LEU A 57 -5.18 -10.34 0.95
N GLU A 58 -5.78 -10.51 2.14
CA GLU A 58 -5.09 -10.33 3.43
C GLU A 58 -3.83 -11.19 3.50
N ASN A 59 -3.92 -12.47 3.13
CA ASN A 59 -2.80 -13.40 3.24
C ASN A 59 -1.65 -13.02 2.30
N GLN A 60 -1.95 -12.68 1.04
CA GLN A 60 -0.93 -12.23 0.09
C GLN A 60 -0.29 -10.89 0.52
N LEU A 61 -1.09 -9.95 1.02
CA LEU A 61 -0.60 -8.68 1.51
C LEU A 61 0.29 -8.85 2.75
N VAL A 62 -0.07 -9.74 3.68
CA VAL A 62 0.75 -10.08 4.87
C VAL A 62 2.08 -10.70 4.46
N ILE A 63 2.09 -11.59 3.45
CA ILE A 63 3.33 -12.20 2.95
C ILE A 63 4.24 -11.13 2.32
N LEU A 64 3.65 -10.19 1.57
CA LEU A 64 4.42 -9.18 0.84
C LEU A 64 4.96 -8.05 1.74
N LEU A 65 4.12 -7.50 2.61
CA LEU A 65 4.44 -6.37 3.50
C LEU A 65 4.99 -6.81 4.87
N GLY A 66 4.80 -8.08 5.23
CA GLY A 66 5.08 -8.59 6.56
C GLY A 66 3.95 -8.34 7.56
N TYR A 67 3.96 -9.12 8.64
CA TYR A 67 2.95 -9.09 9.72
C TYR A 67 2.81 -7.74 10.45
N GLY A 68 3.75 -6.80 10.26
CA GLY A 68 3.73 -5.49 10.91
C GLY A 68 2.81 -4.45 10.25
N GLN A 69 2.19 -4.75 9.11
CA GLN A 69 1.40 -3.79 8.33
C GLN A 69 -0.10 -4.12 8.31
N PHE A 70 -0.62 -4.69 9.39
CA PHE A 70 -2.05 -5.06 9.50
C PHE A 70 -3.02 -3.87 9.31
N ASP A 71 -2.64 -2.68 9.80
CA ASP A 71 -3.45 -1.46 9.67
C ASP A 71 -3.58 -1.03 8.20
N PHE A 72 -2.48 -1.18 7.44
CA PHE A 72 -2.44 -0.92 6.01
C PHE A 72 -3.32 -1.89 5.23
N ILE A 73 -3.27 -3.18 5.59
CA ILE A 73 -4.05 -4.24 4.96
C ILE A 73 -5.55 -4.04 5.20
N LYS A 74 -5.94 -3.70 6.44
CA LYS A 74 -7.33 -3.31 6.76
C LYS A 74 -7.80 -2.11 5.94
N THR A 75 -6.93 -1.13 5.76
CA THR A 75 -7.23 0.06 4.95
C THR A 75 -7.49 -0.32 3.49
N LEU A 76 -6.60 -1.11 2.88
CA LEU A 76 -6.77 -1.61 1.51
C LEU A 76 -8.09 -2.36 1.33
N ARG A 77 -8.44 -3.19 2.30
CA ARG A 77 -9.67 -3.98 2.29
C ARG A 77 -10.95 -3.13 2.44
N THR A 78 -10.90 -2.09 3.26
CA THR A 78 -12.05 -1.18 3.50
C THR A 78 -12.36 -0.30 2.28
N HIS A 79 -11.36 -0.09 1.42
CA HIS A 79 -11.43 0.80 0.27
C HIS A 79 -11.43 0.05 -1.09
N ARG A 80 -11.64 -1.27 -1.07
CA ARG A 80 -11.86 -2.10 -2.28
C ARG A 80 -13.26 -1.87 -2.85
#